data_AF-A0A3A5H564-F1
#
_entry.id   AF-A0A3A5H564-F1
#
_cell.length_a   1.000
_cell.length_b   1.000
_cell.length_c   1.000
_cell.angle_alpha   90.00
_cell.angle_beta   90.00
_cell.angle_gamma   90.00
#
_symmetry.space_group_name_H-M   'P 1'
#
loop_
_entity.id
_entity.type
_entity.pdbx_description
1 polymer ?
#
loop_
_entity_poly.entity_id
_entity_poly.type
_entity_poly.pdbx_seq_one_letter_code
_entity_poly.pdbx_strand_id
1 'polypeptide(L)'
;MQKRLATIGWFAVAATVLLYAPMAAEFMARFFGGGPQLWDHAFTAVVGSDRATGPGSIHFEQHDVYERYRWVLLTHTALAAIAISLAVFQFTARSRVRLGVHRWIGRAQVTLTLVAMGGAMTYLVVVGPHRTYDGPAFYLQLWALAIATALATALGWLAIRRGHQASHRILMAFAFALLCTAPFLRVLYMLFGLAWPDASQEVTNLAGGAVEAVWAPMAAVLASRMVPAARKREHLAPLPGRWLDRVALGLGAVGLTALVAAYVDVFDGVDRVTITAAVAIGLGILLTQLNLRAASDPVAHEEWRIHAVGMLAGIPTTLALWGSYTLVFTTEESFYGALLTGPAVPLSLGLLLIAWRRRRPARIATPVTVTA
;
A
#
# COMPACT_ATOMS: atom_id res chain seq x y z
N MET A 1 1.62 -14.40 23.72
CA MET A 1 0.62 -13.44 23.19
C MET A 1 0.92 -12.98 21.76
N GLN A 2 2.10 -12.39 21.48
CA GLN A 2 2.46 -11.84 20.15
C GLN A 2 2.27 -12.81 18.97
N LYS A 3 2.72 -14.07 19.08
CA LYS A 3 2.54 -15.08 18.01
C LYS A 3 1.05 -15.33 17.68
N ARG A 4 0.17 -15.33 18.69
CA ARG A 4 -1.27 -15.54 18.49
C ARG A 4 -1.90 -14.36 17.75
N LEU A 5 -1.55 -13.12 18.12
CA LEU A 5 -2.04 -11.91 17.46
C LEU A 5 -1.58 -11.84 15.99
N ALA A 6 -0.32 -12.19 15.71
CA ALA A 6 0.18 -12.24 14.33
C ALA A 6 -0.56 -13.29 13.49
N THR A 7 -0.86 -14.46 14.06
CA THR A 7 -1.65 -15.50 13.40
C THR A 7 -3.08 -15.03 13.11
N ILE A 8 -3.75 -14.40 14.08
CA ILE A 8 -5.11 -13.85 13.91
C ILE A 8 -5.10 -12.77 12.81
N GLY A 9 -4.16 -11.82 12.87
CA GLY A 9 -4.02 -10.78 11.86
C GLY A 9 -3.77 -11.36 10.46
N TRP A 10 -2.93 -12.39 10.34
CA TRP A 10 -2.72 -13.08 9.08
C TRP A 10 -3.99 -13.73 8.54
N PHE A 11 -4.76 -14.44 9.38
CA PHE A 11 -6.02 -15.04 8.96
C PHE A 11 -7.06 -14.00 8.55
N ALA A 12 -7.14 -12.87 9.25
CA ALA A 12 -8.02 -11.77 8.87
C ALA A 12 -7.65 -11.23 7.48
N VAL A 13 -6.37 -10.90 7.25
CA VAL A 13 -5.87 -10.44 5.93
C VAL A 13 -6.17 -11.48 4.85
N ALA A 14 -5.84 -12.75 5.08
CA ALA A 14 -6.05 -13.82 4.12
C ALA A 14 -7.54 -14.01 3.79
N ALA A 15 -8.41 -13.97 4.79
CA ALA A 15 -9.86 -14.08 4.60
C ALA A 15 -10.41 -12.91 3.78
N THR A 16 -10.06 -11.67 4.14
CA THR A 16 -10.46 -10.47 3.39
C THR A 16 -10.02 -10.55 1.92
N VAL A 17 -8.76 -10.94 1.68
CA VAL A 17 -8.22 -11.10 0.32
C VAL A 17 -8.95 -12.18 -0.46
N LEU A 18 -9.16 -13.36 0.12
CA LEU A 18 -9.77 -14.50 -0.58
C LEU A 18 -11.27 -14.31 -0.81
N LEU A 19 -11.97 -13.57 0.06
CA LEU A 19 -13.35 -13.15 -0.17
C LEU A 19 -13.44 -12.08 -1.27
N TYR A 20 -12.49 -11.15 -1.30
CA TYR A 20 -12.45 -10.08 -2.30
C TYR A 20 -12.04 -10.54 -3.70
N ALA A 21 -11.10 -11.49 -3.81
CA ALA A 21 -10.57 -11.93 -5.09
C ALA A 21 -11.63 -12.30 -6.14
N PRO A 22 -12.65 -13.15 -5.86
CA PRO A 22 -13.69 -13.45 -6.85
C PRO A 22 -14.47 -12.19 -7.25
N MET A 23 -14.82 -11.32 -6.30
CA MET A 23 -15.52 -10.06 -6.55
C MET A 23 -14.72 -9.14 -7.48
N ALA A 24 -13.40 -9.07 -7.30
CA ALA A 24 -12.52 -8.28 -8.17
C ALA A 24 -12.41 -8.88 -9.58
N ALA A 25 -12.29 -10.21 -9.68
CA ALA A 25 -12.13 -10.89 -10.96
C ALA A 25 -13.36 -10.71 -11.87
N GLU A 26 -14.56 -10.73 -11.30
CA GLU A 26 -15.80 -10.61 -12.06
C GLU A 26 -16.28 -9.17 -12.25
N PHE A 27 -15.74 -8.18 -11.53
CA PHE A 27 -16.26 -6.81 -11.51
C PHE A 27 -16.47 -6.19 -12.91
N MET A 28 -15.62 -6.58 -13.87
CA MET A 28 -15.71 -6.11 -15.26
C MET A 28 -16.60 -6.97 -16.16
N ALA A 29 -16.97 -8.18 -15.73
CA ALA A 29 -17.82 -9.11 -16.49
C ALA A 29 -19.21 -8.52 -16.79
N ARG A 30 -19.72 -7.63 -15.93
CA ARG A 30 -21.00 -6.93 -16.15
C ARG A 30 -21.07 -6.16 -17.47
N PHE A 31 -19.94 -5.70 -18.01
CA PHE A 31 -19.86 -4.99 -19.28
C PHE A 31 -19.78 -5.91 -20.52
N PHE A 32 -19.98 -7.23 -20.35
CA PHE A 32 -19.91 -8.24 -21.42
C PHE A 32 -21.23 -9.00 -21.65
N GLY A 33 -22.37 -8.39 -21.34
CA GLY A 33 -23.68 -9.01 -21.54
C GLY A 33 -24.19 -9.80 -20.33
N GLY A 34 -23.71 -9.47 -19.14
CA GLY A 34 -24.11 -10.09 -17.87
C GLY A 34 -23.00 -10.93 -17.23
N GLY A 35 -23.02 -10.99 -15.91
CA GLY A 35 -22.06 -11.72 -15.08
C GLY A 35 -22.51 -11.67 -13.62
N PRO A 36 -21.89 -12.44 -12.71
CA PRO A 36 -22.20 -12.30 -11.31
C PRO A 36 -21.79 -10.90 -10.82
N GLN A 37 -22.53 -10.40 -9.82
CA GLN A 37 -22.41 -9.05 -9.26
C GLN A 37 -22.19 -9.13 -7.74
N LEU A 38 -21.27 -10.00 -7.31
CA LEU A 38 -20.99 -10.28 -5.90
C LEU A 38 -20.59 -9.00 -5.16
N TRP A 39 -19.74 -8.16 -5.75
CA TRP A 39 -19.38 -6.87 -5.14
C TRP A 39 -20.61 -5.98 -4.98
N ASP A 40 -21.38 -5.78 -6.04
CA ASP A 40 -22.51 -4.85 -6.07
C ASP A 40 -23.58 -5.29 -5.06
N HIS A 41 -23.86 -6.60 -5.00
CA HIS A 41 -24.77 -7.18 -4.01
C HIS A 41 -24.23 -7.03 -2.58
N ALA A 42 -22.96 -7.34 -2.33
CA ALA A 42 -22.36 -7.22 -1.01
C ALA A 42 -22.33 -5.76 -0.53
N PHE A 43 -21.95 -4.84 -1.40
CA PHE A 43 -21.87 -3.42 -1.09
C PHE A 43 -23.26 -2.83 -0.87
N THR A 44 -24.21 -3.09 -1.77
CA THR A 44 -25.62 -2.67 -1.64
C THR A 44 -26.27 -3.19 -0.37
N ALA A 45 -26.00 -4.44 0.01
CA ALA A 45 -26.54 -5.02 1.24
C ALA A 45 -26.05 -4.33 2.51
N VAL A 46 -24.88 -3.68 2.48
CA VAL A 46 -24.29 -2.99 3.63
C VAL A 46 -24.63 -1.49 3.64
N VAL A 47 -24.52 -0.80 2.50
CA VAL A 47 -24.65 0.67 2.45
C VAL A 47 -25.92 1.18 1.77
N GLY A 48 -26.74 0.30 1.18
CA GLY A 48 -27.94 0.66 0.42
C GLY A 48 -27.66 0.96 -1.06
N SER A 49 -28.70 0.82 -1.89
CA SER A 49 -28.61 0.96 -3.36
C SER A 49 -28.22 2.37 -3.80
N ASP A 50 -28.75 3.38 -3.13
CA ASP A 50 -28.56 4.78 -3.52
C ASP A 50 -27.08 5.17 -3.49
N ARG A 51 -26.30 4.59 -2.57
CA ARG A 51 -24.85 4.83 -2.50
C ARG A 51 -24.01 3.82 -3.25
N ALA A 52 -24.47 2.58 -3.35
CA ALA A 52 -23.76 1.56 -4.09
C ALA A 52 -23.80 1.81 -5.60
N THR A 53 -24.92 2.32 -6.12
CA THR A 53 -25.15 2.46 -7.57
C THR A 53 -25.73 3.80 -8.02
N GLY A 54 -26.04 4.72 -7.11
CA GLY A 54 -26.55 6.06 -7.45
C GLY A 54 -25.45 7.10 -7.74
N PRO A 55 -25.83 8.38 -7.93
CA PRO A 55 -24.89 9.47 -8.20
C PRO A 55 -23.77 9.58 -7.17
N GLY A 56 -22.54 9.88 -7.60
CA GLY A 56 -21.35 9.89 -6.75
C GLY A 56 -20.87 8.48 -6.34
N SER A 57 -21.37 7.42 -6.97
CA SER A 57 -20.83 6.07 -6.86
C SER A 57 -19.94 5.74 -8.05
N ILE A 58 -18.97 4.84 -7.86
CA ILE A 58 -18.11 4.35 -8.95
C ILE A 58 -18.92 3.64 -10.03
N HIS A 59 -20.09 3.10 -9.71
CA HIS A 59 -20.97 2.42 -10.66
C HIS A 59 -21.66 3.42 -11.60
N PHE A 60 -22.01 4.59 -11.07
CA PHE A 60 -22.64 5.67 -11.82
C PHE A 60 -21.60 6.50 -12.57
N GLU A 61 -20.61 7.04 -11.86
CA GLU A 61 -19.65 8.02 -12.41
C GLU A 61 -18.67 7.42 -13.43
N GLN A 62 -18.41 6.12 -13.37
CA GLN A 62 -17.46 5.45 -14.26
C GLN A 62 -18.10 4.50 -15.25
N HIS A 63 -19.43 4.47 -15.38
CA HIS A 63 -20.13 3.51 -16.25
C HIS A 63 -19.56 3.51 -17.67
N ASP A 64 -19.62 4.65 -18.35
CA ASP A 64 -19.21 4.79 -19.75
C ASP A 64 -17.69 4.59 -19.94
N VAL A 65 -16.90 5.07 -18.99
CA VAL A 65 -15.43 4.92 -19.02
C VAL A 65 -15.07 3.45 -18.89
N TYR A 66 -15.65 2.74 -17.93
CA TYR A 66 -15.41 1.33 -17.70
C TYR A 66 -15.91 0.47 -18.86
N GLU A 67 -17.07 0.78 -19.43
CA GLU A 67 -17.57 0.08 -20.61
C GLU A 67 -16.61 0.23 -21.80
N ARG A 68 -16.13 1.45 -22.06
CA ARG A 68 -15.21 1.75 -23.17
C ARG A 68 -13.87 1.04 -23.02
N TYR A 69 -13.32 0.98 -21.80
CA TYR A 69 -12.00 0.40 -21.52
C TYR A 69 -12.06 -0.96 -20.84
N ARG A 70 -13.19 -1.67 -20.97
CA ARG A 70 -13.51 -2.91 -20.23
C ARG A 70 -12.47 -4.01 -20.33
N TRP A 71 -11.83 -4.18 -21.48
CA TRP A 71 -10.81 -5.22 -21.69
C TRP A 71 -9.52 -4.96 -20.91
N VAL A 72 -9.08 -3.70 -20.87
CA VAL A 72 -7.88 -3.31 -20.12
C VAL A 72 -8.12 -3.47 -18.63
N LEU A 73 -9.28 -3.01 -18.14
CA LEU A 73 -9.66 -3.18 -16.75
C LEU A 73 -9.90 -4.64 -16.38
N LEU A 74 -10.55 -5.45 -17.22
CA LEU A 74 -10.73 -6.89 -16.97
C LEU A 74 -9.38 -7.59 -16.82
N THR A 75 -8.43 -7.25 -17.70
CA THR A 75 -7.06 -7.78 -17.62
C THR A 75 -6.41 -7.38 -16.30
N HIS A 76 -6.53 -6.12 -15.89
CA HIS A 76 -6.00 -5.68 -14.60
C HIS A 76 -6.66 -6.41 -13.42
N THR A 77 -8.00 -6.39 -13.32
CA THR A 77 -8.71 -6.88 -12.14
C THR A 77 -8.65 -8.38 -12.02
N ALA A 78 -8.80 -9.14 -13.11
CA ALA A 78 -8.72 -10.61 -13.09
C ALA A 78 -7.30 -11.09 -12.77
N LEU A 79 -6.27 -10.54 -13.42
CA LEU A 79 -4.89 -10.94 -13.14
C LEU A 79 -4.44 -10.51 -11.73
N ALA A 80 -4.86 -9.33 -11.26
CA ALA A 80 -4.59 -8.89 -9.89
C ALA A 80 -5.29 -9.79 -8.85
N ALA A 81 -6.54 -10.19 -9.09
CA ALA A 81 -7.30 -11.10 -8.23
C ALA A 81 -6.62 -12.48 -8.09
N ILE A 82 -6.11 -13.02 -9.20
CA ILE A 82 -5.35 -14.27 -9.17
C ILE A 82 -4.02 -14.05 -8.44
N ALA A 83 -3.29 -12.97 -8.76
CA ALA A 83 -1.99 -12.68 -8.16
C ALA A 83 -2.07 -12.53 -6.64
N ILE A 84 -3.05 -11.78 -6.12
CA ILE A 84 -3.22 -11.56 -4.68
C ILE A 84 -3.63 -12.85 -3.96
N SER A 85 -4.44 -13.70 -4.60
CA SER A 85 -4.79 -15.02 -4.09
C SER A 85 -3.56 -15.93 -3.99
N LEU A 86 -2.74 -15.97 -5.03
CA LEU A 86 -1.47 -16.72 -5.03
C LEU A 86 -0.50 -16.21 -3.95
N ALA A 87 -0.48 -14.89 -3.70
CA ALA A 87 0.35 -14.30 -2.67
C ALA A 87 -0.03 -14.82 -1.27
N VAL A 88 -1.32 -14.98 -0.95
CA VAL A 88 -1.78 -15.59 0.32
C VAL A 88 -1.12 -16.97 0.51
N PHE A 89 -1.11 -17.81 -0.52
CA PHE A 89 -0.46 -19.13 -0.45
C PHE A 89 1.07 -19.03 -0.27
N GLN A 90 1.72 -18.05 -0.91
CA GLN A 90 3.18 -17.83 -0.82
C GLN A 90 3.65 -17.48 0.61
N PHE A 91 2.82 -16.80 1.40
CA PHE A 91 3.17 -16.44 2.78
C PHE A 91 2.99 -17.56 3.80
N THR A 92 2.24 -18.63 3.46
CA THR A 92 2.06 -19.79 4.37
C THR A 92 3.36 -20.55 4.63
N ALA A 93 3.52 -21.11 5.83
CA ALA A 93 4.67 -21.95 6.16
C ALA A 93 4.73 -23.22 5.30
N ARG A 94 3.57 -23.78 4.95
CA ARG A 94 3.43 -25.04 4.20
C ARG A 94 3.97 -24.92 2.77
N SER A 95 3.79 -23.78 2.09
CA SER A 95 4.31 -23.57 0.75
C SER A 95 5.85 -23.65 0.72
N ARG A 96 6.51 -23.18 1.79
CA ARG A 96 7.98 -23.14 1.89
C ARG A 96 8.64 -24.51 2.11
N VAL A 97 7.87 -25.52 2.51
CA VAL A 97 8.36 -26.91 2.62
C VAL A 97 8.49 -27.54 1.23
N ARG A 98 7.63 -27.18 0.27
CA ARG A 98 7.66 -27.67 -1.11
C ARG A 98 8.26 -26.62 -2.03
N LEU A 99 9.59 -26.49 -1.99
CA LEU A 99 10.32 -25.42 -2.70
C LEU A 99 10.02 -25.35 -4.21
N GLY A 100 9.78 -26.48 -4.88
CA GLY A 100 9.38 -26.50 -6.29
C GLY A 100 8.05 -25.78 -6.52
N VAL A 101 7.04 -26.09 -5.71
CA VAL A 101 5.71 -25.45 -5.75
C VAL A 101 5.81 -23.97 -5.39
N HIS A 102 6.57 -23.63 -4.33
CA HIS A 102 6.80 -22.25 -3.94
C HIS A 102 7.38 -21.43 -5.10
N ARG A 103 8.40 -21.97 -5.80
CA ARG A 103 9.05 -21.31 -6.94
C ARG A 103 8.11 -21.12 -8.13
N TRP A 104 7.32 -22.14 -8.48
CA TRP A 104 6.37 -22.04 -9.61
C TRP A 104 5.25 -21.04 -9.33
N ILE A 105 4.60 -21.15 -8.18
CA ILE A 105 3.56 -20.21 -7.77
C ILE A 105 4.15 -18.79 -7.63
N GLY A 106 5.34 -18.64 -7.08
CA GLY A 106 6.01 -17.36 -6.95
C GLY A 106 6.33 -16.71 -8.31
N ARG A 107 6.77 -17.49 -9.30
CA ARG A 107 6.94 -16.99 -10.68
C ARG A 107 5.63 -16.56 -11.30
N ALA A 108 4.59 -17.37 -11.17
CA ALA A 108 3.25 -17.02 -11.67
C ALA A 108 2.74 -15.73 -11.01
N GLN A 109 2.83 -15.62 -9.68
CA GLN A 109 2.42 -14.43 -8.94
C GLN A 109 3.19 -13.18 -9.38
N VAL A 110 4.51 -13.26 -9.55
CA VAL A 110 5.34 -12.14 -10.03
C VAL A 110 4.90 -11.71 -11.43
N THR A 111 4.78 -12.65 -12.38
CA THR A 111 4.38 -12.33 -13.76
C THR A 111 2.99 -11.72 -13.80
N LEU A 112 2.01 -12.34 -13.13
CA LEU A 112 0.64 -11.86 -13.08
C LEU A 112 0.56 -10.45 -12.47
N THR A 113 1.31 -10.20 -11.39
CA THR A 113 1.35 -8.87 -10.75
C THR A 113 1.90 -7.82 -11.72
N LEU A 114 3.02 -8.10 -12.39
CA LEU A 114 3.64 -7.15 -13.32
C LEU A 114 2.73 -6.86 -14.52
N VAL A 115 2.08 -7.89 -15.09
CA VAL A 115 1.13 -7.71 -16.19
C VAL A 115 -0.11 -6.93 -15.71
N ALA A 116 -0.64 -7.24 -14.53
CA ALA A 116 -1.77 -6.51 -13.95
C ALA A 116 -1.45 -5.04 -13.70
N MET A 117 -0.26 -4.72 -13.17
CA MET A 117 0.17 -3.32 -13.00
C MET A 117 0.39 -2.64 -14.35
N GLY A 118 0.90 -3.36 -15.36
CA GLY A 118 0.95 -2.87 -16.75
C GLY A 118 -0.42 -2.52 -17.31
N GLY A 119 -1.43 -3.37 -17.04
CA GLY A 119 -2.83 -3.09 -17.37
C GLY A 119 -3.38 -1.85 -16.67
N ALA A 120 -3.12 -1.68 -15.36
CA ALA A 120 -3.52 -0.48 -14.62
C ALA A 120 -2.88 0.79 -15.19
N MET A 121 -1.56 0.77 -15.43
CA MET A 121 -0.85 1.92 -16.01
C MET A 121 -1.36 2.23 -17.43
N THR A 122 -1.64 1.22 -18.24
CA THR A 122 -2.25 1.40 -19.56
C THR A 122 -3.61 2.08 -19.44
N TYR A 123 -4.47 1.62 -18.51
CA TYR A 123 -5.76 2.26 -18.22
C TYR A 123 -5.59 3.73 -17.83
N LEU A 124 -4.68 4.04 -16.90
CA LEU A 124 -4.43 5.40 -16.45
C LEU A 124 -3.93 6.31 -17.59
N VAL A 125 -3.08 5.81 -18.49
CA VAL A 125 -2.65 6.57 -19.67
C VAL A 125 -3.84 6.90 -20.58
N VAL A 126 -4.67 5.91 -20.92
CA VAL A 126 -5.75 6.12 -21.91
C VAL A 126 -6.95 6.89 -21.35
N VAL A 127 -7.19 6.83 -20.05
CA VAL A 127 -8.28 7.56 -19.38
C VAL A 127 -7.86 8.99 -19.04
N GLY A 128 -6.65 9.16 -18.50
CA GLY A 128 -6.16 10.44 -18.03
C GLY A 128 -6.75 10.87 -16.67
N PRO A 129 -6.24 11.98 -16.10
CA PRO A 129 -6.54 12.36 -14.71
C PRO A 129 -8.01 12.74 -14.48
N HIS A 130 -8.61 13.57 -15.34
CA HIS A 130 -9.98 14.08 -15.12
C HIS A 130 -11.10 13.07 -15.35
N ARG A 131 -10.82 11.95 -16.05
CA ARG A 131 -11.82 10.88 -16.27
C ARG A 131 -11.64 9.70 -15.33
N THR A 132 -10.58 9.71 -14.53
CA THR A 132 -10.40 8.71 -13.47
C THR A 132 -11.38 9.01 -12.35
N TYR A 133 -11.93 7.97 -11.72
CA TYR A 133 -12.80 8.12 -10.54
C TYR A 133 -12.11 8.99 -9.46
N ASP A 134 -12.83 9.91 -8.84
CA ASP A 134 -12.30 10.94 -7.92
C ASP A 134 -11.20 11.85 -8.52
N GLY A 135 -11.12 11.90 -9.85
CA GLY A 135 -10.32 12.85 -10.59
C GLY A 135 -8.80 12.73 -10.37
N PRO A 136 -8.07 13.85 -10.50
CA PRO A 136 -6.61 13.86 -10.47
C PRO A 136 -6.00 13.35 -9.16
N ALA A 137 -6.66 13.57 -8.02
CA ALA A 137 -6.15 13.14 -6.72
C ALA A 137 -5.97 11.62 -6.67
N PHE A 138 -7.03 10.88 -7.02
CA PHE A 138 -6.99 9.43 -7.03
C PHE A 138 -6.16 8.89 -8.20
N TYR A 139 -6.16 9.58 -9.34
CA TYR A 139 -5.25 9.27 -10.46
C TYR A 139 -3.77 9.20 -10.03
N LEU A 140 -3.31 10.20 -9.27
CA LEU A 140 -1.94 10.25 -8.74
C LEU A 140 -1.66 9.08 -7.79
N GLN A 141 -2.62 8.76 -6.92
CA GLN A 141 -2.51 7.63 -6.00
C GLN A 141 -2.42 6.29 -6.75
N LEU A 142 -3.26 6.08 -7.76
CA LEU A 142 -3.26 4.85 -8.56
C LEU A 142 -1.94 4.66 -9.31
N TRP A 143 -1.35 5.73 -9.87
CA TRP A 143 -0.02 5.67 -10.46
C TRP A 143 1.06 5.30 -9.45
N ALA A 144 1.06 5.97 -8.28
CA ALA A 144 2.01 5.69 -7.21
C ALA A 144 1.91 4.22 -6.76
N LEU A 145 0.70 3.70 -6.57
CA LEU A 145 0.45 2.29 -6.22
C LEU A 145 0.92 1.33 -7.31
N ALA A 146 0.59 1.59 -8.58
CA ALA A 146 0.97 0.71 -9.68
C ALA A 146 2.49 0.62 -9.84
N ILE A 147 3.17 1.77 -9.81
CA ILE A 147 4.64 1.85 -9.92
C ILE A 147 5.29 1.19 -8.70
N ALA A 148 4.87 1.52 -7.48
CA ALA A 148 5.46 0.97 -6.27
C ALA A 148 5.27 -0.55 -6.17
N THR A 149 4.09 -1.07 -6.54
CA THR A 149 3.79 -2.51 -6.56
C THR A 149 4.65 -3.24 -7.58
N ALA A 150 4.78 -2.69 -8.80
CA ALA A 150 5.61 -3.26 -9.84
C ALA A 150 7.09 -3.25 -9.44
N LEU A 151 7.60 -2.13 -8.92
CA LEU A 151 8.98 -2.01 -8.44
C LEU A 151 9.27 -2.95 -7.27
N ALA A 152 8.42 -3.00 -6.24
CA ALA A 152 8.59 -3.88 -5.10
C ALA A 152 8.61 -5.36 -5.52
N THR A 153 7.74 -5.74 -6.46
CA THR A 153 7.67 -7.09 -7.04
C THR A 153 8.95 -7.43 -7.83
N ALA A 154 9.37 -6.53 -8.73
CA ALA A 154 10.58 -6.71 -9.54
C ALA A 154 11.84 -6.78 -8.68
N LEU A 155 11.98 -5.88 -7.71
CA LEU A 155 13.10 -5.87 -6.75
C LEU A 155 13.08 -7.11 -5.86
N GLY A 156 11.90 -7.56 -5.43
CA GLY A 156 11.72 -8.77 -4.64
C GLY A 156 12.17 -10.02 -5.41
N TRP A 157 11.78 -10.13 -6.69
CA TRP A 157 12.24 -11.19 -7.57
C TRP A 157 13.75 -11.14 -7.81
N LEU A 158 14.30 -9.95 -8.08
CA LEU A 158 15.73 -9.76 -8.29
C LEU A 158 16.54 -10.09 -7.03
N ALA A 159 16.03 -9.76 -5.84
CA ALA A 159 16.64 -10.09 -4.56
C ALA A 159 16.78 -11.61 -4.38
N ILE A 160 15.73 -12.39 -4.67
CA ILE A 160 15.83 -13.86 -4.55
C ILE A 160 16.73 -14.48 -5.61
N ARG A 161 16.77 -13.92 -6.82
CA ARG A 161 17.73 -14.33 -7.87
C ARG A 161 19.18 -14.14 -7.43
N ARG A 162 19.45 -13.12 -6.62
CA ARG A 162 20.77 -12.84 -6.01
C ARG A 162 21.00 -13.54 -4.66
N GLY A 163 20.09 -14.43 -4.24
CA GLY A 163 20.18 -15.14 -2.97
C GLY A 163 19.90 -14.29 -1.72
N HIS A 164 19.41 -13.05 -1.88
CA HIS A 164 19.08 -12.13 -0.79
C HIS A 164 17.71 -12.44 -0.19
N GLN A 165 17.60 -13.56 0.52
CA GLN A 165 16.31 -14.07 1.01
C GLN A 165 15.56 -13.11 1.96
N ALA A 166 16.29 -12.41 2.85
CA ALA A 166 15.67 -11.47 3.77
C ALA A 166 15.07 -10.26 3.03
N SER A 167 15.86 -9.65 2.13
CA SER A 167 15.39 -8.57 1.26
C SER A 167 14.20 -9.00 0.41
N HIS A 168 14.26 -10.19 -0.20
CA HIS A 168 13.14 -10.77 -0.96
C HIS A 168 11.86 -10.83 -0.12
N ARG A 169 11.91 -11.38 1.09
CA ARG A 169 10.72 -11.51 1.96
C ARG A 169 10.12 -10.15 2.31
N ILE A 170 10.96 -9.15 2.57
CA ILE A 170 10.50 -7.79 2.90
C ILE A 170 9.86 -7.13 1.68
N LEU A 171 10.51 -7.21 0.51
CA LEU A 171 10.01 -6.62 -0.73
C LEU A 171 8.72 -7.31 -1.22
N MET A 172 8.60 -8.63 -1.07
CA MET A 172 7.36 -9.34 -1.40
C MET A 172 6.26 -9.03 -0.39
N ALA A 173 6.58 -8.86 0.90
CA ALA A 173 5.59 -8.40 1.89
C ALA A 173 5.12 -6.98 1.58
N PHE A 174 6.01 -6.11 1.10
CA PHE A 174 5.65 -4.77 0.65
C PHE A 174 4.75 -4.81 -0.58
N ALA A 175 5.13 -5.55 -1.62
CA ALA A 175 4.31 -5.73 -2.81
C ALA A 175 2.92 -6.30 -2.46
N PHE A 176 2.85 -7.26 -1.54
CA PHE A 176 1.58 -7.82 -1.09
C PHE A 176 0.74 -6.82 -0.31
N ALA A 177 1.34 -6.02 0.58
CA ALA A 177 0.62 -4.96 1.30
C ALA A 177 0.06 -3.90 0.34
N LEU A 178 0.79 -3.56 -0.72
CA LEU A 178 0.30 -2.65 -1.77
C LEU A 178 -0.79 -3.29 -2.64
N LEU A 179 -0.72 -4.59 -2.96
CA LEU A 179 -1.83 -5.29 -3.62
C LEU A 179 -3.09 -5.33 -2.74
N CYS A 180 -2.90 -5.43 -1.42
CA CYS A 180 -3.98 -5.45 -0.45
C CYS A 180 -4.71 -4.11 -0.32
N THR A 181 -4.22 -2.99 -0.86
CA THR A 181 -5.00 -1.74 -0.84
C THR A 181 -6.34 -1.92 -1.54
N ALA A 182 -6.41 -2.69 -2.63
CA ALA A 182 -7.69 -2.94 -3.28
C ALA A 182 -8.74 -3.57 -2.34
N PRO A 183 -8.53 -4.74 -1.72
CA PRO A 183 -9.50 -5.31 -0.78
C PRO A 183 -9.76 -4.47 0.47
N PHE A 184 -8.73 -3.83 1.05
CA PHE A 184 -8.92 -3.05 2.28
C PHE A 184 -9.68 -1.75 2.00
N LEU A 185 -9.48 -1.12 0.85
CA LEU A 185 -10.28 0.01 0.41
C LEU A 185 -11.76 -0.34 0.30
N ARG A 186 -12.10 -1.55 -0.16
CA ARG A 186 -13.50 -2.01 -0.21
C ARG A 186 -14.10 -2.22 1.18
N VAL A 187 -13.30 -2.70 2.14
CA VAL A 187 -13.71 -2.73 3.54
C VAL A 187 -13.93 -1.32 4.08
N LEU A 188 -13.04 -0.37 3.75
CA LEU A 188 -13.17 1.02 4.15
C LEU A 188 -14.40 1.70 3.53
N TYR A 189 -14.76 1.39 2.27
CA TYR A 189 -16.00 1.87 1.67
C TYR A 189 -17.22 1.44 2.49
N MET A 190 -17.27 0.17 2.92
CA MET A 190 -18.36 -0.33 3.75
C MET A 190 -18.38 0.34 5.12
N LEU A 191 -17.22 0.47 5.78
CA LEU A 191 -17.13 1.06 7.12
C LEU A 191 -17.47 2.56 7.11
N PHE A 192 -16.92 3.32 6.16
CA PHE A 192 -17.22 4.74 6.03
C PHE A 192 -18.62 4.98 5.49
N GLY A 193 -19.14 4.13 4.60
CA GLY A 193 -20.54 4.18 4.20
C GLY A 193 -21.49 3.98 5.39
N LEU A 194 -21.19 3.08 6.32
CA LEU A 194 -21.98 2.95 7.55
C LEU A 194 -21.81 4.15 8.48
N ALA A 195 -20.59 4.66 8.64
CA ALA A 195 -20.30 5.74 9.57
C ALA A 195 -20.80 7.12 9.10
N TRP A 196 -20.84 7.34 7.78
CA TRP A 196 -21.13 8.62 7.14
C TRP A 196 -22.28 8.45 6.15
N PRO A 197 -23.52 8.34 6.66
CA PRO A 197 -24.64 7.97 5.82
C PRO A 197 -25.05 9.03 4.77
N ASP A 198 -24.54 10.24 4.94
CA ASP A 198 -24.74 11.42 4.11
C ASP A 198 -23.59 11.66 3.12
N ALA A 199 -22.50 10.89 3.18
CA ALA A 199 -21.36 11.03 2.26
C ALA A 199 -21.53 10.19 0.98
N SER A 200 -21.11 10.75 -0.16
CA SER A 200 -20.97 10.00 -1.42
C SER A 200 -19.84 8.98 -1.34
N GLN A 201 -19.82 8.03 -2.28
CA GLN A 201 -18.74 7.05 -2.34
C GLN A 201 -17.39 7.72 -2.65
N GLU A 202 -17.38 8.80 -3.43
CA GLU A 202 -16.17 9.61 -3.72
C GLU A 202 -15.48 10.07 -2.43
N VAL A 203 -16.24 10.66 -1.49
CA VAL A 203 -15.70 11.08 -0.19
C VAL A 203 -15.15 9.88 0.59
N THR A 204 -15.89 8.77 0.62
CA THR A 204 -15.42 7.56 1.31
C THR A 204 -14.20 6.94 0.64
N ASN A 205 -14.03 7.09 -0.68
CA ASN A 205 -12.88 6.59 -1.41
C ASN A 205 -11.64 7.42 -1.14
N LEU A 206 -11.73 8.75 -1.22
CA LEU A 206 -10.63 9.63 -0.83
C LEU A 206 -10.22 9.40 0.63
N ALA A 207 -11.19 9.29 1.55
CA ALA A 207 -10.90 8.98 2.96
C ALA A 207 -10.21 7.61 3.12
N GLY A 208 -10.70 6.58 2.41
CA GLY A 208 -10.11 5.26 2.39
C GLY A 208 -8.67 5.26 1.85
N GLY A 209 -8.47 5.92 0.71
CA GLY A 209 -7.16 6.10 0.10
C GLY A 209 -6.18 6.83 1.04
N ALA A 210 -6.65 7.82 1.80
CA ALA A 210 -5.81 8.55 2.75
C ALA A 210 -5.37 7.68 3.94
N VAL A 211 -6.24 6.78 4.41
CA VAL A 211 -5.86 5.74 5.38
C VAL A 211 -4.78 4.84 4.78
N GLU A 212 -4.98 4.37 3.54
CA GLU A 212 -4.07 3.42 2.90
C GLU A 212 -2.70 4.00 2.56
N ALA A 213 -2.62 5.30 2.29
CA ALA A 213 -1.36 6.02 2.10
C ALA A 213 -0.39 5.83 3.28
N VAL A 214 -0.91 5.69 4.49
CA VAL A 214 -0.14 5.41 5.71
C VAL A 214 -0.07 3.91 5.98
N TRP A 215 -1.23 3.24 5.97
CA TRP A 215 -1.35 1.92 6.56
C TRP A 215 -0.90 0.78 5.65
N ALA A 216 -0.91 0.94 4.33
CA ALA A 216 -0.35 -0.05 3.42
C ALA A 216 1.17 -0.22 3.60
N PRO A 217 2.00 0.85 3.53
CA PRO A 217 3.42 0.71 3.84
C PRO A 217 3.65 0.32 5.31
N MET A 218 2.86 0.83 6.26
CA MET A 218 2.98 0.43 7.68
C MET A 218 2.71 -1.07 7.91
N ALA A 219 1.74 -1.66 7.22
CA ALA A 219 1.50 -3.10 7.26
C ALA A 219 2.73 -3.89 6.80
N ALA A 220 3.40 -3.42 5.74
CA ALA A 220 4.65 -4.00 5.28
C ALA A 220 5.81 -3.80 6.28
N VAL A 221 5.88 -2.65 6.95
CA VAL A 221 6.80 -2.40 8.07
C VAL A 221 6.62 -3.45 9.16
N LEU A 222 5.38 -3.63 9.64
CA LEU A 222 5.05 -4.63 10.66
C LEU A 222 5.39 -6.06 10.20
N ALA A 223 5.07 -6.41 8.95
CA ALA A 223 5.40 -7.70 8.38
C ALA A 223 6.91 -7.93 8.27
N SER A 224 7.69 -6.88 7.96
CA SER A 224 9.16 -6.95 7.84
C SER A 224 9.82 -7.36 9.18
N ARG A 225 9.19 -7.03 10.31
CA ARG A 225 9.66 -7.40 11.65
C ARG A 225 9.56 -8.90 11.92
N MET A 226 8.70 -9.61 11.19
CA MET A 226 8.62 -11.07 11.26
C MET A 226 9.73 -11.77 10.46
N VAL A 227 10.48 -11.03 9.63
CA VAL A 227 11.64 -11.56 8.91
C VAL A 227 12.84 -11.57 9.85
N PRO A 228 13.47 -12.74 10.12
CA PRO A 228 14.61 -12.82 11.02
C PRO A 228 15.74 -11.89 10.60
N ALA A 229 16.23 -11.08 11.54
CA ALA A 229 17.44 -10.29 11.36
C ALA A 229 18.68 -11.16 11.63
N ALA A 230 19.72 -11.00 10.82
CA ALA A 230 21.00 -11.65 11.11
C ALA A 230 21.65 -11.01 12.34
N ARG A 231 21.99 -11.82 13.35
CA ARG A 231 22.50 -11.37 14.66
C ARG A 231 23.77 -10.53 14.62
N LYS A 232 24.60 -10.68 13.58
CA LYS A 232 25.87 -9.95 13.43
C LYS A 232 25.84 -9.06 12.20
N ARG A 233 25.47 -7.78 12.31
CA ARG A 233 25.65 -6.75 11.24
C ARG A 233 27.11 -6.30 11.21
N GLU A 234 28.01 -7.11 10.67
CA GLU A 234 29.46 -6.82 10.71
C GLU A 234 29.87 -5.63 9.80
N HIS A 235 29.03 -5.16 8.85
CA HIS A 235 29.52 -4.30 7.75
C HIS A 235 28.62 -3.13 7.33
N LEU A 236 27.68 -2.66 8.15
CA LEU A 236 26.91 -1.44 7.80
C LEU A 236 27.22 -0.32 8.76
N ALA A 237 27.63 0.83 8.20
CA ALA A 237 27.74 2.06 8.95
C ALA A 237 26.41 2.33 9.68
N PRO A 238 26.46 2.74 10.95
CA PRO A 238 25.27 3.18 11.66
C PRO A 238 24.65 4.37 10.93
N LEU A 239 23.33 4.50 10.99
CA LEU A 239 22.67 5.71 10.52
C LEU A 239 23.26 6.95 11.22
N PRO A 240 23.21 8.14 10.58
CA PRO A 240 23.64 9.38 11.21
C PRO A 240 23.00 9.49 12.61
N GLY A 241 23.76 9.96 13.60
CA GLY A 241 23.36 9.96 15.01
C GLY A 241 22.11 10.81 15.30
N ARG A 242 21.84 11.11 16.58
CA ARG A 242 20.65 11.85 17.06
C ARG A 242 20.33 13.16 16.30
N TRP A 243 21.30 13.71 15.57
CA TRP A 243 21.10 14.82 14.64
C TRP A 243 19.99 14.56 13.61
N LEU A 244 19.96 13.40 12.95
CA LEU A 244 18.94 13.09 11.94
C LEU A 244 17.53 13.10 12.54
N ASP A 245 17.39 12.64 13.79
CA ASP A 245 16.09 12.60 14.47
C ASP A 245 15.60 14.01 14.78
N ARG A 246 16.51 14.89 15.24
CA ARG A 246 16.21 16.29 15.51
C ARG A 246 15.87 17.05 14.23
N VAL A 247 16.60 16.80 13.14
CA VAL A 247 16.30 17.39 11.83
C VAL A 247 14.93 16.91 11.33
N ALA A 248 14.64 15.61 11.41
CA ALA A 248 13.34 15.08 11.00
C ALA A 248 12.19 15.65 11.83
N LEU A 249 12.37 15.80 13.15
CA LEU A 249 11.38 16.44 14.02
C LEU A 249 11.20 17.92 13.68
N GLY A 250 12.29 18.66 13.49
CA GLY A 250 12.26 20.08 13.12
C GLY A 250 11.56 20.30 11.77
N LEU A 251 11.93 19.53 10.75
CA LEU A 251 11.28 19.56 9.43
C LEU A 251 9.82 19.13 9.50
N GLY A 252 9.49 18.13 10.32
CA GLY A 252 8.11 17.71 10.55
C GLY A 252 7.27 18.82 11.19
N ALA A 253 7.80 19.50 12.20
CA ALA A 253 7.12 20.60 12.87
C ALA A 253 6.94 21.82 11.96
N VAL A 254 8.01 22.27 11.29
CA VAL A 254 7.95 23.38 10.32
C VAL A 254 7.01 23.04 9.17
N GLY A 255 7.13 21.83 8.62
CA GLY A 255 6.25 21.33 7.56
C GLY A 255 4.79 21.29 7.98
N LEU A 256 4.48 20.87 9.21
CA LEU A 256 3.11 20.85 9.73
C LEU A 256 2.55 22.27 9.86
N THR A 257 3.32 23.20 10.45
CA THR A 257 2.89 24.60 10.58
C THR A 257 2.62 25.22 9.20
N ALA A 258 3.52 25.01 8.24
CA ALA A 258 3.35 25.52 6.88
C ALA A 258 2.17 24.85 6.14
N LEU A 259 1.98 23.54 6.33
CA LEU A 259 0.84 22.82 5.75
C LEU A 259 -0.50 23.32 6.31
N VAL A 260 -0.59 23.53 7.62
CA VAL A 260 -1.80 24.06 8.27
C VAL A 260 -2.07 25.50 7.81
N ALA A 261 -1.04 26.35 7.74
CA ALA A 261 -1.20 27.72 7.25
C ALA A 261 -1.73 27.74 5.81
N ALA A 262 -1.08 26.99 4.91
CA ALA A 262 -1.53 26.88 3.52
C ALA A 262 -2.93 26.25 3.39
N TYR A 263 -3.29 25.30 4.26
CA TYR A 263 -4.61 24.69 4.27
C TYR A 263 -5.72 25.69 4.62
N VAL A 264 -5.52 26.50 5.67
CA VAL A 264 -6.52 27.49 6.11
C VAL A 264 -6.71 28.62 5.08
N ASP A 265 -5.69 28.90 4.26
CA ASP A 265 -5.80 29.88 3.17
C ASP A 265 -6.64 29.37 1.98
N VAL A 266 -6.81 28.05 1.84
CA VAL A 266 -7.49 27.41 0.69
C VAL A 266 -8.86 26.85 1.06
N PHE A 267 -8.99 26.27 2.25
CA PHE A 267 -10.19 25.52 2.66
C PHE A 267 -10.92 26.21 3.80
N ASP A 268 -12.25 26.26 3.71
CA ASP A 268 -13.12 26.71 4.79
C ASP A 268 -13.47 25.54 5.71
N GLY A 269 -12.77 25.43 6.84
CA GLY A 269 -12.93 24.35 7.80
C GLY A 269 -12.17 23.07 7.43
N VAL A 270 -12.40 22.00 8.21
CA VAL A 270 -11.71 20.71 8.02
C VAL A 270 -12.71 19.66 7.57
N ASP A 271 -12.52 19.12 6.37
CA ASP A 271 -13.36 18.09 5.79
C ASP A 271 -13.06 16.68 6.36
N ARG A 272 -13.93 15.72 6.07
CA ARG A 272 -13.83 14.34 6.58
C ARG A 272 -12.59 13.60 6.07
N VAL A 273 -12.19 13.82 4.83
CA VAL A 273 -10.99 13.18 4.24
C VAL A 273 -9.75 13.68 4.98
N THR A 274 -9.65 14.99 5.20
CA THR A 274 -8.53 15.60 5.93
C THR A 274 -8.46 15.12 7.38
N ILE A 275 -9.59 15.05 8.09
CA ILE A 275 -9.65 14.50 9.45
C ILE A 275 -9.17 13.03 9.47
N THR A 276 -9.67 12.20 8.54
CA THR A 276 -9.30 10.79 8.47
C THR A 276 -7.82 10.61 8.18
N ALA A 277 -7.24 11.41 7.28
CA ALA A 277 -5.82 11.38 7.00
C ALA A 277 -4.99 11.78 8.22
N ALA A 278 -5.38 12.86 8.91
CA ALA A 278 -4.71 13.32 10.12
C ALA A 278 -4.73 12.25 11.23
N VAL A 279 -5.87 11.58 11.43
CA VAL A 279 -6.00 10.46 12.37
C VAL A 279 -5.09 9.29 11.95
N ALA A 280 -5.09 8.90 10.67
CA ALA A 280 -4.25 7.82 10.18
C ALA A 280 -2.74 8.10 10.39
N ILE A 281 -2.30 9.33 10.07
CA ILE A 281 -0.93 9.79 10.27
C ILE A 281 -0.59 9.81 11.76
N GLY A 282 -1.46 10.39 12.61
CA GLY A 282 -1.25 10.47 14.05
C GLY A 282 -1.11 9.09 14.70
N LEU A 283 -1.98 8.14 14.35
CA LEU A 283 -1.89 6.76 14.82
C LEU A 283 -0.64 6.05 14.30
N GLY A 284 -0.23 6.31 13.05
CA GLY A 284 1.02 5.78 12.48
C GLY A 284 2.26 6.30 13.22
N ILE A 285 2.30 7.60 13.55
CA ILE A 285 3.36 8.21 14.36
C ILE A 285 3.39 7.56 15.73
N LEU A 286 2.24 7.50 16.42
CA LEU A 286 2.11 6.91 17.75
C LEU A 286 2.62 5.47 17.77
N LEU A 287 2.13 4.62 16.87
CA LEU A 287 2.54 3.22 16.77
C LEU A 287 4.06 3.09 16.57
N THR A 288 4.62 3.91 15.69
CA THR A 288 6.06 3.89 15.39
C THR A 288 6.88 4.30 16.60
N GLN A 289 6.45 5.34 17.33
CA GLN A 289 7.13 5.81 18.55
C GLN A 289 7.05 4.79 19.69
N LEU A 290 5.89 4.17 19.90
CA LEU A 290 5.73 3.12 20.90
C LEU A 290 6.65 1.93 20.62
N ASN A 291 6.73 1.50 19.36
CA ASN A 291 7.62 0.41 18.98
C ASN A 291 9.10 0.78 19.02
N LEU A 292 9.46 2.02 18.71
CA LEU A 292 10.83 2.52 18.86
C LEU A 292 11.28 2.46 20.33
N ARG A 293 10.42 2.90 21.26
CA ARG A 293 10.69 2.84 22.71
C ARG A 293 10.75 1.41 23.25
N ALA A 294 9.92 0.51 22.71
CA ALA A 294 9.87 -0.89 23.13
C ALA A 294 10.98 -1.76 22.49
N ALA A 295 11.74 -1.24 21.53
CA ALA A 295 12.75 -2.00 20.81
C ALA A 295 13.94 -2.34 21.71
N SER A 296 14.10 -3.63 22.03
CA SER A 296 15.16 -4.13 22.91
C SER A 296 16.48 -4.46 22.22
N ASP A 297 16.45 -4.75 20.90
CA ASP A 297 17.65 -5.05 20.13
C ASP A 297 18.08 -3.86 19.24
N PRO A 298 19.39 -3.64 19.02
CA PRO A 298 19.87 -2.49 18.26
C PRO A 298 19.37 -2.42 16.81
N VAL A 299 19.10 -3.58 16.19
CA VAL A 299 18.60 -3.67 14.81
C VAL A 299 17.14 -3.21 14.74
N ALA A 300 16.31 -3.66 15.68
CA ALA A 300 14.94 -3.23 15.83
C ALA A 300 14.87 -1.73 16.08
N HIS A 301 15.68 -1.23 17.01
CA HIS A 301 15.71 0.18 17.35
C HIS A 301 16.09 1.03 16.13
N GLU A 302 17.11 0.63 15.39
CA GLU A 302 17.54 1.32 14.17
C GLU A 302 16.45 1.33 13.08
N GLU A 303 15.75 0.21 12.87
CA GLU A 303 14.69 0.11 11.87
C GLU A 303 13.45 0.93 12.26
N TRP A 304 13.04 0.90 13.52
CA TRP A 304 11.96 1.76 14.01
C TRP A 304 12.31 3.24 13.95
N ARG A 305 13.59 3.57 14.11
CA ARG A 305 14.09 4.93 13.92
C ARG A 305 13.98 5.39 12.46
N ILE A 306 14.29 4.52 11.48
CA ILE A 306 14.05 4.80 10.05
C ILE A 306 12.57 5.09 9.80
N HIS A 307 11.67 4.29 10.36
CA HIS A 307 10.24 4.48 10.18
C HIS A 307 9.71 5.73 10.89
N ALA A 308 10.25 6.08 12.06
CA ALA A 308 9.90 7.30 12.78
C ALA A 308 10.26 8.54 11.95
N VAL A 309 11.46 8.55 11.38
CA VAL A 309 11.89 9.58 10.44
C VAL A 309 10.99 9.60 9.20
N GLY A 310 10.64 8.43 8.66
CA GLY A 310 9.74 8.31 7.52
C GLY A 310 8.34 8.89 7.77
N MET A 311 7.72 8.58 8.93
CA MET A 311 6.44 9.15 9.33
C MET A 311 6.51 10.68 9.46
N LEU A 312 7.55 11.21 10.11
CA LEU A 312 7.72 12.65 10.30
C LEU A 312 8.01 13.37 8.98
N ALA A 313 8.80 12.76 8.10
CA ALA A 313 9.09 13.28 6.76
C ALA A 313 7.87 13.23 5.83
N GLY A 314 6.84 12.43 6.15
CA GLY A 314 5.57 12.40 5.41
C GLY A 314 4.91 13.78 5.33
N ILE A 315 4.97 14.56 6.42
CA ILE A 315 4.34 15.88 6.51
C ILE A 315 4.96 16.89 5.52
N PRO A 316 6.28 17.20 5.56
CA PRO A 316 6.88 18.09 4.59
C PRO A 316 6.85 17.50 3.16
N THR A 317 6.80 16.18 3.00
CA THR A 317 6.60 15.56 1.68
C THR A 317 5.21 15.86 1.13
N THR A 318 4.15 15.77 1.93
CA THR A 318 2.80 16.17 1.53
C THR A 318 2.77 17.64 1.11
N LEU A 319 3.37 18.54 1.89
CA LEU A 319 3.45 19.96 1.53
C LEU A 319 4.18 20.19 0.20
N ALA A 320 5.33 19.55 0.01
CA ALA A 320 6.11 19.67 -1.22
C ALA A 320 5.35 19.10 -2.44
N LEU A 321 4.69 17.95 -2.27
CA LEU A 321 3.88 17.36 -3.33
C LEU A 321 2.68 18.24 -3.67
N TRP A 322 2.02 18.83 -2.68
CA TRP A 322 0.90 19.74 -2.89
C TRP A 322 1.32 20.91 -3.79
N GLY A 323 2.40 21.61 -3.46
CA GLY A 323 2.93 22.68 -4.31
C GLY A 323 3.47 22.23 -5.67
N SER A 324 3.87 20.96 -5.81
CA SER A 324 4.29 20.41 -7.11
C SER A 324 3.11 20.05 -8.01
N TYR A 325 2.03 19.52 -7.43
CA TYR A 325 0.85 19.09 -8.16
C TYR A 325 0.02 20.28 -8.64
N THR A 326 0.09 21.43 -7.97
CA THR A 326 -0.54 22.69 -8.42
C THR A 326 0.00 23.22 -9.74
N LEU A 327 1.13 22.68 -10.22
CA LEU A 327 1.66 23.00 -11.56
C LEU A 327 0.79 22.43 -12.68
N VAL A 328 -0.05 21.43 -12.39
CA VAL A 328 -0.84 20.67 -13.38
C VAL A 328 -2.32 20.61 -13.00
N PHE A 329 -2.66 20.59 -11.71
CA PHE A 329 -4.02 20.44 -11.22
C PHE A 329 -4.45 21.64 -10.38
N THR A 330 -5.75 21.73 -10.07
CA THR A 330 -6.24 22.77 -9.16
C THR A 330 -5.65 22.61 -7.76
N THR A 331 -5.69 23.67 -6.96
CA THR A 331 -5.14 23.66 -5.59
C THR A 331 -5.79 22.59 -4.72
N GLU A 332 -7.11 22.39 -4.84
CA GLU A 332 -7.84 21.39 -4.06
C GLU A 332 -7.51 19.96 -4.49
N GLU A 333 -7.56 19.67 -5.80
CA GLU A 333 -7.19 18.36 -6.34
C GLU A 333 -5.74 17.99 -5.96
N SER A 334 -4.85 18.98 -6.01
CA SER A 334 -3.44 18.83 -5.65
C SER A 334 -3.25 18.51 -4.18
N PHE A 335 -4.04 19.12 -3.29
CA PHE A 335 -4.00 18.84 -1.86
C PHE A 335 -4.37 17.38 -1.58
N TYR A 336 -5.51 16.92 -2.10
CA TYR A 336 -5.93 15.53 -1.91
C TYR A 336 -4.96 14.55 -2.56
N GLY A 337 -4.46 14.83 -3.77
CA GLY A 337 -3.42 14.02 -4.40
C GLY A 337 -2.15 13.91 -3.55
N ALA A 338 -1.74 15.01 -2.91
CA ALA A 338 -0.59 15.03 -2.00
C ALA A 338 -0.87 14.33 -0.66
N LEU A 339 -2.10 14.36 -0.16
CA LEU A 339 -2.53 13.65 1.03
C LEU A 339 -2.49 12.12 0.83
N LEU A 340 -2.90 11.67 -0.37
CA LEU A 340 -2.95 10.27 -0.76
C LEU A 340 -1.57 9.67 -1.10
N THR A 341 -0.55 10.49 -1.34
CA THR A 341 0.78 10.04 -1.80
C THR A 341 1.92 10.43 -0.85
N GLY A 342 1.83 11.60 -0.20
CA GLY A 342 2.89 12.19 0.60
C GLY A 342 3.37 11.33 1.76
N PRO A 343 2.50 10.77 2.63
CA PRO A 343 2.93 9.88 3.71
C PRO A 343 3.55 8.57 3.19
N ALA A 344 3.05 8.06 2.06
CA ALA A 344 3.46 6.78 1.50
C ALA A 344 4.91 6.80 1.00
N VAL A 345 5.35 7.91 0.41
CA VAL A 345 6.68 8.06 -0.19
C VAL A 345 7.82 7.80 0.80
N PRO A 346 8.00 8.58 1.89
CA PRO A 346 9.12 8.39 2.79
C PRO A 346 9.02 7.09 3.60
N LEU A 347 7.81 6.60 3.89
CA LEU A 347 7.62 5.28 4.51
C LEU A 347 8.12 4.15 3.61
N SER A 348 7.77 4.20 2.33
CA SER A 348 8.21 3.24 1.33
C SER A 348 9.72 3.29 1.14
N LEU A 349 10.30 4.49 1.03
CA LEU A 349 11.76 4.67 0.96
C LEU A 349 12.47 4.12 2.18
N GLY A 350 11.93 4.34 3.38
CA GLY A 350 12.45 3.75 4.62
C GLY A 350 12.44 2.22 4.60
N LEU A 351 11.35 1.62 4.12
CA LEU A 351 11.25 0.17 3.98
C LEU A 351 12.21 -0.39 2.91
N LEU A 352 12.38 0.30 1.79
CA LEU A 352 13.36 -0.06 0.75
C LEU A 352 14.79 0.01 1.28
N LEU A 353 15.11 1.02 2.09
CA LEU A 353 16.40 1.12 2.78
C LEU A 353 16.63 -0.08 3.70
N ILE A 354 15.63 -0.50 4.47
CA ILE A 354 15.73 -1.69 5.33
C ILE A 354 15.93 -2.96 4.50
N ALA A 355 15.16 -3.13 3.43
CA ALA A 355 15.30 -4.26 2.52
C ALA A 355 16.72 -4.31 1.93
N TRP A 356 17.27 -3.16 1.51
CA TRP A 356 18.63 -3.05 1.00
C TRP A 356 19.68 -3.38 2.06
N ARG A 357 19.54 -2.85 3.28
CA ARG A 357 20.46 -3.14 4.41
C ARG A 357 20.41 -4.60 4.87
N ARG A 358 19.32 -5.31 4.58
CA ARG A 358 19.18 -6.75 4.85
C ARG A 358 19.65 -7.64 3.70
N ARG A 359 20.34 -7.10 2.69
CA ARG A 359 20.99 -7.91 1.64
C ARG A 359 22.08 -8.78 2.24
N ARG A 360 21.91 -10.10 2.17
CA ARG A 360 23.00 -11.06 2.40
C ARG A 360 22.93 -12.16 1.36
N PRO A 361 24.03 -12.48 0.69
CA PRO A 361 24.13 -13.74 -0.02
C PRO A 361 23.93 -14.87 0.99
N ALA A 362 23.21 -15.93 0.61
CA ALA A 362 23.33 -17.19 1.32
C ALA A 362 24.82 -17.57 1.27
N ARG A 363 25.50 -17.62 2.41
CA ARG A 363 26.85 -18.22 2.45
C ARG A 363 26.66 -19.63 1.91
N ILE A 364 27.23 -19.91 0.74
CA ILE A 364 27.45 -21.28 0.28
C ILE A 364 28.20 -21.91 1.45
N ALA A 365 27.61 -22.90 2.10
CA ALA A 365 28.36 -23.70 3.05
C ALA A 365 29.59 -24.17 2.30
N THR A 366 30.77 -23.66 2.67
CA THR A 366 32.02 -24.21 2.18
C THR A 366 31.89 -25.71 2.37
N PRO A 367 32.02 -26.53 1.30
CA PRO A 367 32.01 -27.96 1.48
C PRO A 367 33.03 -28.24 2.57
N VAL A 368 32.59 -28.95 3.62
CA VAL A 368 33.52 -29.51 4.58
C VAL A 368 34.43 -30.38 3.73
N THR A 369 35.61 -29.87 3.41
CA THR A 369 36.71 -30.69 2.92
C THR A 369 36.96 -31.67 4.03
N VAL A 370 36.40 -32.86 3.90
CA VAL A 370 36.82 -34.03 4.67
C VAL A 370 38.25 -34.24 4.24
N THR A 371 39.18 -33.70 5.03
CA THR A 371 40.59 -34.01 4.92
C THR A 371 40.85 -35.35 5.58
N ALA A 372 41.39 -36.25 4.75
CA ALA A 372 41.94 -37.59 5.01
C ALA A 372 40.93 -38.70 5.29
#